data_AF-A0A6G1RF32-F1
#
_entry.id   AF-A0A6G1RF32-F1
#
_cell.length_a   1.000
_cell.length_b   1.000
_cell.length_c   1.000
_cell.angle_alpha   90.00
_cell.angle_beta   90.00
_cell.angle_gamma   90.00
#
_symmetry.space_group_name_H-M   'P 1'
#
loop_
_entity.id
_entity.type
_entity.pdbx_description
1 polymer ?
#
loop_
_entity_poly.entity_id
_entity_poly.type
_entity_poly.pdbx_seq_one_letter_code
_entity_poly.pdbx_strand_id
1 'polypeptide(L)'
;TRGPTCTQPARDHYFPDLHHLKFELEEGTTPAGRAVRFGYNPLEFEGFSWRGYAQMSSIQPKVVVTLNVTSPDLFRLVFRYVSRGPASVEGRVSVVEEGKFNVCGNCTEQTKQIVFAPSTEPAFVTVPQNSFGEPFVLNPNTWSLVVEAEGVL
;
A
#
# COMPACT_ATOMS: atom_id res chain seq x y z
N THR A 1 -15.75 1.55 -24.96
CA THR A 1 -15.25 2.79 -25.59
C THR A 1 -16.20 3.23 -26.70
N ARG A 2 -16.12 4.48 -27.15
CA ARG A 2 -16.96 5.06 -28.22
C ARG A 2 -16.12 5.92 -29.18
N GLY A 3 -16.73 6.25 -30.32
CA GLY A 3 -16.12 7.06 -31.39
C GLY A 3 -15.31 6.22 -32.38
N PRO A 4 -15.01 6.78 -33.57
CA PRO A 4 -14.27 6.07 -34.62
C PRO A 4 -12.84 5.68 -34.23
N THR A 5 -12.28 6.33 -33.21
CA THR A 5 -10.93 6.11 -32.69
C THR A 5 -10.90 5.37 -31.34
N CYS A 6 -12.06 5.00 -30.78
CA CYS A 6 -12.16 4.31 -29.49
C CYS A 6 -11.54 5.03 -28.28
N THR A 7 -11.32 6.35 -28.35
CA THR A 7 -10.64 7.16 -27.32
C THR A 7 -11.58 7.81 -26.30
N GLN A 8 -12.89 7.53 -26.36
CA GLN A 8 -13.87 8.05 -25.40
C GLN A 8 -14.49 6.90 -24.59
N PRO A 9 -14.74 7.09 -23.29
CA PRO A 9 -15.45 6.06 -22.52
C PRO A 9 -16.90 5.97 -23.03
N ALA A 10 -17.55 4.83 -22.75
CA ALA A 10 -18.98 4.73 -23.02
C ALA A 10 -19.77 5.68 -22.10
N ARG A 11 -21.03 5.98 -22.45
CA ARG A 11 -21.92 6.70 -21.55
C ARG A 11 -21.96 5.97 -20.20
N ASP A 12 -21.87 6.74 -19.12
CA ASP A 12 -21.83 6.24 -17.72
C ASP A 12 -20.61 5.36 -17.40
N HIS A 13 -19.54 5.45 -18.18
CA HIS A 13 -18.25 4.82 -17.92
C HIS A 13 -17.16 5.89 -17.86
N TYR A 14 -16.04 5.57 -17.21
CA TYR A 14 -14.84 6.40 -17.19
C TYR A 14 -13.63 5.58 -17.64
N PHE A 15 -12.59 6.24 -18.13
CA PHE A 15 -11.27 5.61 -18.17
C PHE A 15 -10.69 5.75 -16.78
N PRO A 16 -10.40 4.64 -16.12
CA PRO A 16 -9.91 4.73 -14.78
C PRO A 16 -8.45 5.26 -14.83
N ASP A 17 -7.95 5.89 -13.75
CA ASP A 17 -6.61 6.50 -13.69
C ASP A 17 -5.51 5.50 -13.27
N LEU A 18 -4.22 5.84 -13.28
CA LEU A 18 -3.19 4.86 -12.86
C LEU A 18 -3.30 4.40 -11.37
N HIS A 19 -4.27 4.91 -10.59
CA HIS A 19 -4.54 4.57 -9.20
C HIS A 19 -5.87 3.81 -9.03
N HIS A 20 -6.26 2.97 -10.00
CA HIS A 20 -7.50 2.17 -9.97
C HIS A 20 -7.76 1.43 -8.67
N LEU A 21 -6.70 0.97 -8.00
CA LEU A 21 -6.78 0.21 -6.77
C LEU A 21 -6.26 1.07 -5.61
N LYS A 22 -7.19 1.56 -4.80
CA LYS A 22 -6.91 2.34 -3.61
C LYS A 22 -7.38 1.57 -2.37
N PHE A 23 -6.50 1.49 -1.38
CA PHE A 23 -6.77 0.80 -0.12
C PHE A 23 -6.42 1.72 1.04
N GLU A 24 -7.26 1.71 2.06
CA GLU A 24 -7.11 2.52 3.26
C GLU A 24 -6.42 1.64 4.33
N LEU A 25 -5.18 1.99 4.72
CA LEU A 25 -4.39 1.14 5.62
C LEU A 25 -5.04 0.99 7.01
N GLU A 26 -5.88 1.94 7.44
CA GLU A 26 -6.63 1.83 8.69
C GLU A 26 -7.70 0.74 8.70
N GLU A 27 -8.11 0.25 7.53
CA GLU A 27 -9.02 -0.89 7.39
C GLU A 27 -8.27 -2.23 7.38
N GLY A 28 -6.94 -2.20 7.44
CA GLY A 28 -6.10 -3.37 7.56
C GLY A 28 -6.15 -4.04 8.93
N THR A 29 -5.34 -5.08 9.07
CA THR A 29 -5.16 -5.82 10.32
C THR A 29 -3.69 -5.87 10.72
N THR A 30 -3.41 -6.18 11.99
CA THR A 30 -2.08 -6.60 12.41
C THR A 30 -1.81 -8.02 11.89
N PRO A 31 -0.56 -8.50 11.88
CA PRO A 31 -0.25 -9.89 11.55
C PRO A 31 -1.04 -10.93 12.37
N ALA A 32 -1.48 -10.57 13.58
CA ALA A 32 -2.31 -11.41 14.43
C ALA A 32 -3.83 -11.34 14.09
N GLY A 33 -4.21 -10.67 13.00
CA GLY A 33 -5.60 -10.53 12.54
C GLY A 33 -6.45 -9.53 13.32
N ARG A 34 -5.83 -8.71 14.19
CA ARG A 34 -6.56 -7.67 14.94
C ARG A 34 -6.69 -6.40 14.12
N ALA A 35 -7.75 -5.62 14.31
CA ALA A 35 -7.87 -4.30 13.66
C ALA A 35 -6.68 -3.40 13.98
N VAL A 36 -6.26 -2.63 12.98
CA VAL A 36 -5.19 -1.63 13.08
C VAL A 36 -5.61 -0.48 14.01
N ARG A 37 -4.67 -0.01 14.82
CA ARG A 37 -4.76 1.28 15.52
C ARG A 37 -4.54 2.39 14.52
N PHE A 38 -5.49 3.30 14.43
CA PHE A 38 -5.47 4.41 13.49
C PHE A 38 -5.72 5.73 14.19
N GLY A 39 -5.10 6.79 13.67
CA GLY A 39 -5.38 8.18 14.02
C GLY A 39 -6.32 8.83 13.00
N TYR A 40 -6.88 9.98 13.34
CA TYR A 40 -7.81 10.72 12.47
C TYR A 40 -7.69 12.24 12.66
N ASN A 41 -6.54 12.71 13.16
CA ASN A 41 -6.30 14.12 13.41
C ASN A 41 -5.80 14.83 12.12
N PRO A 42 -6.55 15.77 11.54
CA PRO A 42 -6.13 16.46 10.31
C PRO A 42 -4.85 17.28 10.48
N LEU A 43 -4.51 17.69 11.70
CA LEU A 43 -3.26 18.42 11.98
C LEU A 43 -2.03 17.50 11.94
N GLU A 44 -2.23 16.20 12.16
CA GLU A 44 -1.18 15.17 12.08
C GLU A 44 -1.01 14.66 10.65
N PHE A 45 -2.13 14.43 9.95
CA PHE A 45 -2.15 14.00 8.57
C PHE A 45 -3.30 14.68 7.83
N GLU A 46 -2.99 15.76 7.11
CA GLU A 46 -4.01 16.53 6.41
C GLU A 46 -4.60 15.76 5.22
N GLY A 47 -5.93 15.86 5.06
CA GLY A 47 -6.64 15.30 3.90
C GLY A 47 -6.54 13.79 3.75
N PHE A 48 -6.47 13.03 4.86
CA PHE A 48 -6.64 11.57 4.80
C PHE A 48 -7.96 11.22 4.11
N SER A 49 -7.99 10.10 3.38
CA SER A 49 -9.03 9.86 2.38
C SER A 49 -10.32 9.26 2.90
N TRP A 50 -10.27 8.63 4.07
CA TRP A 50 -11.40 7.90 4.60
C TRP A 50 -11.60 8.19 6.09
N ARG A 51 -11.48 7.18 6.96
CA ARG A 51 -11.76 7.32 8.40
C ARG A 51 -10.56 7.85 9.16
N GLY A 52 -9.35 7.68 8.62
CA GLY A 52 -8.13 8.11 9.26
C GLY A 52 -6.88 7.63 8.56
N TYR A 53 -5.89 7.24 9.34
CA TYR A 53 -4.60 6.71 8.87
C TYR A 53 -4.03 5.70 9.85
N ALA A 54 -3.44 4.62 9.33
CA ALA A 54 -2.71 3.66 10.15
C ALA A 54 -1.49 4.32 10.81
N GLN A 55 -1.37 4.17 12.12
CA GLN A 55 -0.21 4.67 12.86
C GLN A 55 0.85 3.56 12.99
N MET A 56 2.01 3.76 12.38
CA MET A 56 3.14 2.85 12.54
C MET A 56 3.89 3.19 13.83
N SER A 57 4.21 2.19 14.66
CA SER A 57 4.87 2.37 15.96
C SER A 57 5.57 1.08 16.40
N SER A 58 6.37 1.13 17.45
CA SER A 58 7.04 -0.06 18.02
C SER A 58 6.08 -1.20 18.40
N ILE A 59 4.83 -0.89 18.75
CA ILE A 59 3.79 -1.87 19.09
C ILE A 59 2.87 -2.24 17.92
N GLN A 60 2.93 -1.49 16.82
CA GLN A 60 2.26 -1.79 15.55
C GLN A 60 3.23 -1.50 14.39
N PRO A 61 4.31 -2.29 14.26
CA PRO A 61 5.31 -2.06 13.22
C PRO A 61 4.86 -2.64 11.87
N LYS A 62 3.80 -3.46 11.86
CA LYS A 62 3.30 -4.16 10.67
C LYS A 62 1.79 -4.00 10.51
N VAL A 63 1.37 -3.72 9.29
CA VAL A 63 -0.03 -3.68 8.85
C VAL A 63 -0.19 -4.64 7.68
N VAL A 64 -1.28 -5.39 7.68
CA VAL A 64 -1.66 -6.34 6.62
C VAL A 64 -2.95 -5.85 5.99
N VAL A 65 -2.94 -5.70 4.67
CA VAL A 65 -4.08 -5.27 3.86
C VAL A 65 -4.39 -6.37 2.84
N THR A 66 -5.65 -6.74 2.70
CA THR A 66 -6.09 -7.69 1.67
C THR A 66 -6.29 -6.98 0.34
N LEU A 67 -5.60 -7.44 -0.70
CA LEU A 67 -5.70 -6.94 -2.07
C LEU A 67 -6.42 -7.96 -2.95
N ASN A 68 -7.44 -7.52 -3.68
CA ASN A 68 -8.10 -8.34 -4.69
C ASN A 68 -7.62 -7.94 -6.08
N VAL A 69 -6.79 -8.79 -6.69
CA VAL A 69 -6.27 -8.59 -8.04
C VAL A 69 -7.12 -9.40 -9.03
N THR A 70 -7.64 -8.75 -10.07
CA THR A 70 -8.55 -9.39 -11.04
C THR A 70 -7.91 -9.67 -12.40
N SER A 71 -6.80 -9.02 -12.71
CA SER A 71 -6.04 -9.18 -13.95
C SER A 71 -4.54 -9.31 -13.66
N PRO A 72 -3.81 -10.17 -14.40
CA PRO A 72 -2.36 -10.26 -14.25
C PRO A 72 -1.71 -8.98 -14.77
N ASP A 73 -0.87 -8.33 -13.96
CA ASP A 73 -0.15 -7.12 -14.37
C ASP A 73 1.09 -6.84 -13.49
N LEU A 74 1.82 -5.78 -13.85
CA LEU A 74 2.90 -5.17 -13.08
C LEU A 74 2.37 -4.02 -12.23
N PHE A 75 2.48 -4.16 -10.92
CA PHE A 75 1.97 -3.18 -9.96
C PHE A 75 3.10 -2.40 -9.30
N ARG A 76 2.94 -1.07 -9.25
CA ARG A 76 3.71 -0.20 -8.37
C ARG A 76 2.80 0.22 -7.23
N LEU A 77 3.33 0.20 -6.01
CA LEU A 77 2.58 0.66 -4.84
C LEU A 77 2.93 2.11 -4.57
N VAL A 78 1.95 2.92 -4.21
CA VAL A 78 2.14 4.31 -3.85
C VAL A 78 1.56 4.52 -2.46
N PHE A 79 2.40 4.91 -1.50
CA PHE A 79 1.97 5.25 -0.15
C PHE A 79 1.88 6.75 0.00
N ARG A 80 0.78 7.21 0.60
CA ARG A 80 0.66 8.57 1.12
C ARG A 80 0.95 8.52 2.61
N TYR A 81 1.93 9.29 3.09
CA TYR A 81 2.44 9.19 4.45
C TYR A 81 2.87 10.54 5.04
N VAL A 82 3.07 10.55 6.36
CA VAL A 82 3.74 11.63 7.10
C VAL A 82 4.74 10.97 8.05
N SER A 83 5.98 11.48 8.10
CA SER A 83 7.04 10.98 8.99
C SER A 83 7.72 12.16 9.68
N ARG A 84 7.24 12.55 10.86
CA ARG A 84 7.70 13.78 11.55
C ARG A 84 9.04 13.63 12.27
N GLY A 85 9.60 12.42 12.29
CA GLY A 85 10.91 12.16 12.90
C GLY A 85 12.04 12.84 12.11
N PRO A 86 13.19 13.13 12.75
CA PRO A 86 14.31 13.79 12.09
C PRO A 86 15.08 12.86 11.12
N ALA A 87 14.89 11.55 11.22
CA ALA A 87 15.55 10.54 10.41
C ALA A 87 14.56 9.82 9.49
N SER A 88 15.05 9.30 8.38
CA SER A 88 14.25 8.45 7.51
C SER A 88 13.91 7.15 8.23
N VAL A 89 12.70 6.64 7.98
CA VAL A 89 12.24 5.35 8.49
C VAL A 89 12.39 4.34 7.37
N GLU A 90 13.21 3.31 7.60
CA GLU A 90 13.29 2.16 6.71
C GLU A 90 12.05 1.29 6.87
N GLY A 91 11.71 0.54 5.85
CA GLY A 91 10.55 -0.31 5.86
C GLY A 91 10.60 -1.35 4.77
N ARG A 92 9.72 -2.33 4.88
CA ARG A 92 9.66 -3.46 3.98
C ARG A 92 8.22 -3.70 3.56
N VAL A 93 8.04 -3.90 2.27
CA VAL A 93 6.73 -4.18 1.67
C VAL A 93 6.76 -5.55 1.05
N SER A 94 5.95 -6.46 1.59
CA SER A 94 5.80 -7.82 1.09
C SER A 94 4.41 -8.02 0.52
N VAL A 95 4.31 -8.70 -0.62
CA VAL A 95 3.04 -9.21 -1.14
C VAL A 95 3.11 -10.73 -1.16
N VAL A 96 2.15 -11.36 -0.50
CA VAL A 96 2.07 -12.82 -0.30
C VAL A 96 0.67 -13.28 -0.66
N GLU A 97 0.50 -14.45 -1.26
CA GLU A 97 -0.83 -15.00 -1.55
C GLU A 97 -1.60 -15.25 -0.24
N GLU A 98 -2.87 -14.83 -0.20
CA GLU A 98 -3.70 -14.95 1.01
C GLU A 98 -3.84 -16.41 1.46
N GLY A 99 -3.86 -16.65 2.77
CA GLY A 99 -3.91 -18.01 3.35
C GLY A 99 -2.53 -18.70 3.47
N LYS A 100 -1.48 -18.12 2.88
CA LYS A 100 -0.10 -18.63 3.06
C LYS A 100 0.77 -17.81 4.03
N PHE A 101 0.22 -16.71 4.56
CA PHE A 101 0.88 -15.77 5.48
C PHE A 101 1.48 -16.43 6.74
N ASN A 102 0.88 -17.53 7.23
CA ASN A 102 1.33 -18.23 8.45
C ASN A 102 1.85 -19.66 8.20
N VAL A 103 1.92 -20.13 6.95
CA VAL A 103 2.00 -21.59 6.67
C VAL A 103 3.12 -21.99 5.69
N CYS A 104 3.65 -21.11 4.85
CA CYS A 104 4.49 -21.60 3.76
C CYS A 104 6.00 -21.48 4.00
N GLY A 105 6.72 -22.57 3.72
CA GLY A 105 8.16 -22.55 3.43
C GLY A 105 8.48 -22.34 1.94
N ASN A 106 7.48 -22.16 1.06
CA ASN A 106 7.66 -22.11 -0.41
C ASN A 106 6.66 -21.17 -1.13
N CYS A 107 6.27 -20.05 -0.52
CA CYS A 107 5.43 -19.07 -1.21
C CYS A 107 6.18 -18.27 -2.26
N THR A 108 5.44 -17.83 -3.27
CA THR A 108 5.75 -16.61 -4.01
C THR A 108 5.52 -15.38 -3.12
N GLU A 109 6.50 -15.08 -2.26
CA GLU A 109 6.62 -13.78 -1.58
C GLU A 109 7.44 -12.84 -2.47
N GLN A 110 6.91 -11.65 -2.71
CA GLN A 110 7.68 -10.56 -3.32
C GLN A 110 7.90 -9.49 -2.26
N THR A 111 9.16 -9.27 -1.91
CA THR A 111 9.56 -8.29 -0.91
C THR A 111 10.34 -7.16 -1.57
N LYS A 112 10.05 -5.91 -1.21
CA LYS A 112 10.83 -4.74 -1.62
C LYS A 112 11.07 -3.81 -0.44
N GLN A 113 12.23 -3.19 -0.41
CA GLN A 113 12.59 -2.17 0.58
C GLN A 113 11.93 -0.83 0.22
N ILE A 114 11.63 -0.03 1.25
CA ILE A 114 11.10 1.32 1.14
C ILE A 114 11.74 2.21 2.22
N VAL A 115 11.96 3.47 1.89
CA VAL A 115 12.42 4.51 2.81
C VAL A 115 11.40 5.63 2.85
N PHE A 116 10.84 5.88 4.04
CA PHE A 116 9.97 7.02 4.32
C PHE A 116 10.83 8.18 4.81
N ALA A 117 11.07 9.17 3.94
CA ALA A 117 11.85 10.34 4.29
C ALA A 117 11.11 11.23 5.31
N PRO A 118 11.82 12.00 6.14
CA PRO A 118 11.20 12.99 7.01
C PRO A 118 10.26 13.93 6.24
N SER A 119 9.05 14.11 6.76
CA SER A 119 8.07 15.04 6.19
C SER A 119 7.13 15.58 7.27
N THR A 120 6.90 16.89 7.24
CA THR A 120 5.91 17.59 8.07
C THR A 120 4.53 17.65 7.43
N GLU A 121 4.47 17.46 6.11
CA GLU A 121 3.25 17.47 5.29
C GLU A 121 3.04 16.10 4.63
N PRO A 122 1.81 15.78 4.18
CA PRO A 122 1.56 14.58 3.40
C PRO A 122 2.47 14.44 2.17
N ALA A 123 3.25 13.37 2.11
CA ALA A 123 4.12 13.04 0.99
C ALA A 123 3.71 11.72 0.34
N PHE A 124 4.20 11.49 -0.89
CA PHE A 124 4.02 10.22 -1.59
C PHE A 124 5.36 9.52 -1.77
N VAL A 125 5.34 8.19 -1.63
CA VAL A 125 6.48 7.33 -1.96
C VAL A 125 6.01 6.14 -2.79
N THR A 126 6.75 5.84 -3.85
CA THR A 126 6.47 4.70 -4.73
C THR A 126 7.38 3.53 -4.40
N VAL A 127 6.84 2.30 -4.44
CA VAL A 127 7.62 1.07 -4.30
C VAL A 127 7.55 0.28 -5.61
N PRO A 128 8.70 -0.08 -6.20
CA PRO A 128 10.06 0.28 -5.77
C PRO A 128 10.40 1.78 -5.95
N GLN A 129 11.26 2.34 -5.09
CA GLN A 129 11.64 3.76 -5.11
C GLN A 129 12.59 4.13 -6.25
N ASN A 130 13.45 3.21 -6.67
CA ASN A 130 14.29 3.42 -7.85
C ASN A 130 13.46 3.22 -9.11
N SER A 131 13.59 4.13 -10.08
CA SER A 131 12.89 4.07 -11.37
C SER A 131 13.18 2.80 -12.18
N PHE A 132 14.28 2.11 -11.88
CA PHE A 132 14.72 0.83 -12.44
C PHE A 132 14.35 -0.39 -11.59
N GLY A 133 13.73 -0.19 -10.43
CA GLY A 133 13.28 -1.30 -9.61
C GLY A 133 12.15 -2.06 -10.32
N GLU A 134 12.22 -3.38 -10.27
CA GLU A 134 11.17 -4.24 -10.81
C GLU A 134 9.85 -4.00 -10.05
N PRO A 135 8.70 -3.81 -10.74
CA PRO A 135 7.38 -3.78 -10.10
C PRO A 135 7.03 -5.11 -9.39
N PHE A 136 5.87 -5.15 -8.72
CA PHE A 136 5.29 -6.41 -8.24
C PHE A 136 4.55 -7.11 -9.38
N VAL A 137 4.82 -8.40 -9.60
CA VAL A 137 4.09 -9.21 -10.59
C VAL A 137 2.95 -9.92 -9.88
N LEU A 138 1.72 -9.45 -10.04
CA LEU A 138 0.56 -10.05 -9.36
C LEU A 138 -0.39 -10.66 -10.39
N ASN A 139 -0.70 -11.94 -10.20
CA ASN A 139 -1.72 -12.64 -10.97
C ASN A 139 -3.10 -12.49 -10.30
N PRO A 140 -4.21 -12.76 -11.01
CA PRO A 140 -5.54 -12.71 -10.43
C PRO A 140 -5.65 -13.63 -9.22
N ASN A 141 -5.79 -13.05 -8.03
CA ASN A 141 -5.93 -13.73 -6.75
C ASN A 141 -6.21 -12.73 -5.64
N THR A 142 -6.46 -13.25 -4.44
CA THR A 142 -6.38 -12.47 -3.20
C THR A 142 -4.97 -12.53 -2.63
N TRP A 143 -4.43 -11.37 -2.32
CA TRP A 143 -3.07 -11.19 -1.79
C TRP A 143 -3.10 -10.47 -0.45
N SER A 144 -2.18 -10.80 0.44
CA SER A 144 -1.87 -10.05 1.64
C SER A 144 -0.70 -9.11 1.36
N LEU A 145 -0.97 -7.80 1.40
CA LEU A 145 0.03 -6.74 1.42
C LEU A 145 0.47 -6.49 2.85
N VAL A 146 1.75 -6.70 3.13
CA VAL A 146 2.36 -6.48 4.44
C VAL A 146 3.22 -5.23 4.33
N VAL A 147 2.89 -4.22 5.11
CA VAL A 147 3.66 -2.98 5.24
C VAL A 147 4.33 -3.01 6.60
N GLU A 148 5.64 -3.09 6.59
CA GLU A 148 6.49 -3.08 7.78
C GLU A 148 7.27 -1.77 7.84
N ALA A 149 7.26 -1.11 8.99
CA ALA A 149 8.12 0.01 9.28
C ALA A 149 9.15 -0.42 10.34
N GLU A 150 10.43 -0.28 10.00
CA GLU A 150 11.56 -0.75 10.78
C GLU A 150 12.11 0.39 11.65
N GLY A 151 12.52 0.08 12.88
CA GLY A 151 13.11 1.08 13.77
C GLY A 151 12.15 2.19 14.23
N VAL A 152 10.84 2.03 14.07
CA VAL A 152 9.85 2.97 14.61
C VAL A 152 9.77 2.77 16.13
N LEU A 153 10.33 3.72 16.88
CA LEU A 153 10.36 3.72 18.34
C LEU A 153 9.17 4.49 18.91
#